data_AF-A0AAN6VZR8-F1
#
_entry.id   AF-A0AAN6VZR8-F1
#
_cell.length_a   1.000
_cell.length_b   1.000
_cell.length_c   1.000
_cell.angle_alpha   90.00
_cell.angle_beta   90.00
_cell.angle_gamma   90.00
#
_symmetry.space_group_name_H-M   'P 1'
#
loop_
_entity.id
_entity.type
_entity.pdbx_description
1 polymer ?
#
loop_
_entity_poly.entity_id
_entity_poly.type
_entity_poly.pdbx_seq_one_letter_code
_entity_poly.pdbx_strand_id
1 'polypeptide(L)' 'IDPTQPLSVYGVDSLVAVELRNWLREALKVDMAVFEILGGSSYATIARDVVKRS' A
#
# COMPACT_ATOMS: atom_id res chain seq x y z
N ILE A 1 -2.78 -8.50 12.74
CA ILE A 1 -2.07 -7.42 12.02
C ILE A 1 -2.67 -6.11 12.53
N ASP A 2 -1.86 -5.27 13.17
CA ASP A 2 -2.24 -3.91 13.55
C ASP A 2 -2.14 -3.00 12.31
N PRO A 3 -3.25 -2.42 11.82
CA PRO A 3 -3.27 -1.63 10.60
C PRO A 3 -2.62 -0.25 10.76
N THR A 4 -2.25 0.15 11.98
CA THR A 4 -1.59 1.42 12.28
C THR A 4 -0.06 1.30 12.30
N GLN A 5 0.47 0.08 12.39
CA GLN A 5 1.91 -0.17 12.33
C GLN A 5 2.45 0.07 10.91
N PRO A 6 3.67 0.60 10.77
CA PRO A 6 4.33 0.73 9.47
C PRO A 6 4.45 -0.60 8.75
N LEU A 7 4.26 -0.60 7.43
CA LEU A 7 4.35 -1.80 6.60
C LEU A 7 5.73 -2.49 6.66
N SER A 8 6.79 -1.72 6.92
CA SER A 8 8.14 -2.25 7.11
C SER A 8 8.26 -3.22 8.29
N VAL A 9 7.43 -3.08 9.33
CA VAL A 9 7.39 -4.00 10.48
C VAL A 9 6.93 -5.40 10.06
N TYR A 10 6.13 -5.48 9.00
CA TYR A 10 5.62 -6.74 8.45
C TYR A 10 6.50 -7.29 7.32
N GLY A 11 7.70 -6.73 7.11
CA GLY A 11 8.60 -7.19 6.05
C GLY A 11 8.14 -6.82 4.65
N VAL A 12 7.28 -5.79 4.51
CA VAL A 12 6.95 -5.25 3.19
C VAL A 12 8.20 -4.59 2.62
N ASP A 13 8.78 -5.26 1.63
CA ASP A 13 9.92 -4.82 0.85
C ASP A 13 9.49 -4.27 -0.51
N SER A 14 10.46 -3.89 -1.33
CA SER A 14 10.22 -3.33 -2.66
C SER A 14 9.44 -4.27 -3.59
N LEU A 15 9.59 -5.59 -3.45
CA LEU A 15 8.89 -6.56 -4.31
C LEU A 15 7.42 -6.66 -3.89
N VAL A 16 7.17 -6.83 -2.59
CA VAL A 16 5.80 -6.88 -2.04
C VAL A 16 5.04 -5.59 -2.33
N ALA A 17 5.73 -4.43 -2.29
CA ALA A 17 5.12 -3.15 -2.63
C ALA A 17 4.74 -3.04 -4.12
N VAL A 18 5.56 -3.60 -5.02
CA VAL A 18 5.23 -3.66 -6.45
C VAL A 18 4.03 -4.58 -6.71
N GLU A 19 3.97 -5.73 -6.05
CA GLU A 19 2.85 -6.66 -6.12
C GLU A 19 1.55 -6.01 -5.61
N LEU A 20 1.61 -5.32 -4.46
CA LEU A 20 0.46 -4.62 -3.91
C LEU A 20 -0.05 -3.52 -4.86
N ARG A 21 0.85 -2.73 -5.45
CA ARG A 21 0.46 -1.73 -6.46
C ARG A 21 -0.27 -2.39 -7.64
N ASN A 22 0.29 -3.47 -8.17
CA ASN A 22 -0.29 -4.16 -9.32
C ASN A 22 -1.68 -4.71 -8.97
N TRP A 23 -1.84 -5.29 -7.78
CA TRP A 23 -3.13 -5.77 -7.29
C TRP A 23 -4.15 -4.64 -7.13
N LEU A 24 -3.77 -3.50 -6.55
CA LEU A 24 -4.64 -2.32 -6.43
C LEU A 24 -5.10 -1.82 -7.80
N ARG A 25 -4.21 -1.82 -8.79
CA ARG A 25 -4.53 -1.42 -10.16
C ARG A 25 -5.50 -2.41 -10.82
N GLU A 26 -5.31 -3.70 -10.62
CA GLU A 26 -6.18 -4.71 -11.23
C GLU A 26 -7.56 -4.76 -10.58
N ALA A 27 -7.59 -4.83 -9.24
CA ALA A 27 -8.80 -5.02 -8.44
C ALA A 27 -9.62 -3.74 -8.27
N LEU A 28 -8.97 -2.60 -8.06
CA LEU A 28 -9.63 -1.34 -7.70
C LEU A 28 -9.46 -0.23 -8.74
N LYS A 29 -8.69 -0.46 -9.81
CA LYS A 29 -8.34 0.55 -10.83
C LYS A 29 -7.65 1.79 -10.25
N VAL A 30 -7.05 1.67 -9.07
CA VAL A 30 -6.30 2.74 -8.41
C VAL A 30 -4.81 2.59 -8.73
N ASP A 31 -4.19 3.67 -9.21
CA ASP A 31 -2.74 3.74 -9.39
C ASP A 31 -2.07 4.47 -8.20
N MET A 32 -1.06 3.82 -7.63
CA MET A 32 -0.33 4.29 -6.46
C MET A 32 1.15 4.10 -6.69
N ALA A 33 1.96 5.09 -6.31
CA ALA A 33 3.40 4.96 -6.48
C ALA A 33 3.98 4.02 -5.43
N VAL A 34 4.97 3.21 -5.82
CA VAL A 34 5.62 2.23 -4.92
C VAL A 34 6.23 2.91 -3.69
N PHE A 35 6.73 4.14 -3.84
CA PHE A 35 7.26 4.91 -2.70
C PHE A 35 6.17 5.33 -1.71
N GLU A 36 4.91 5.50 -2.14
CA GLU A 36 3.78 5.77 -1.24
C GLU A 36 3.45 4.53 -0.40
N ILE A 37 3.73 3.33 -0.92
CA ILE A 37 3.56 2.06 -0.21
C ILE A 37 4.72 1.85 0.79
N LEU A 38 5.96 2.13 0.37
CA LEU A 38 7.17 1.91 1.17
C LEU A 38 7.48 3.03 2.17
N GLY A 39 6.94 4.24 1.97
CA GLY A 39 7.31 5.48 2.67
C GLY A 39 6.88 5.61 4.13
N GLY A 40 6.77 4.50 4.86
CA GLY A 40 6.29 4.50 6.25
C GLY A 40 4.77 4.49 6.38
N SER A 41 4.05 4.27 5.27
CA SER A 41 2.62 4.06 5.26
C SER A 41 2.26 2.82 6.06
N SER A 42 1.16 2.89 6.79
CA SER A 42 0.51 1.73 7.42
C SER A 42 -0.61 1.22 6.51
N TYR A 43 -1.12 0.02 6.78
CA TYR A 43 -2.27 -0.51 6.02
C TYR A 43 -3.47 0.45 6.06
N ALA A 44 -3.70 1.15 7.19
CA ALA A 44 -4.76 2.13 7.33
C ALA A 44 -4.56 3.37 6.43
N THR A 45 -3.32 3.84 6.29
CA THR A 45 -2.99 4.97 5.41
C THR A 45 -3.19 4.58 3.96
N ILE A 46 -2.69 3.42 3.52
CA ILE A 46 -2.90 2.92 2.16
C ILE A 46 -4.39 2.78 1.86
N ALA A 47 -5.15 2.12 2.74
CA ALA A 47 -6.59 1.95 2.54
C ALA A 47 -7.31 3.29 2.40
N ARG A 48 -6.95 4.29 3.20
CA ARG A 48 -7.50 5.64 3.10
C ARG A 48 -7.15 6.31 1.77
N ASP A 49 -5.92 6.18 1.31
CA ASP A 49 -5.46 6.80 0.07
C ASP A 49 -6.05 6.12 -1.16
N VAL A 50 -6.27 4.81 -1.10
CA VAL A 50 -7.01 4.06 -2.11
C VAL A 50 -8.45 4.56 -2.20
N VAL A 51 -9.15 4.71 -1.08
CA VAL A 51 -10.54 5.21 -1.06
C VAL A 51 -10.64 6.64 -1.62
N LYS A 52 -9.66 7.51 -1.34
CA LYS A 52 -9.65 8.88 -1.89
C LYS A 52 -9.44 8.94 -3.41
N ARG A 53 -8.85 7.89 -3.99
CA ARG A 53 -8.51 7.81 -5.42
C ARG A 53 -9.51 6.99 -6.23
N SER A 54 -10.48 6.38 -5.55
CA SER A 54 -11.53 5.56 -6.15
C SER A 54 -12.78 6.35 -6.52
#